data_AF-A0A1D8G900-F1
#
_entry.id   AF-A0A1D8G900-F1
#
_cell.length_a   1.000
_cell.length_b   1.000
_cell.length_c   1.000
_cell.angle_alpha   90.00
_cell.angle_beta   90.00
_cell.angle_gamma   90.00
#
_symmetry.space_group_name_H-M   'P 1'
#
loop_
_entity.id
_entity.type
_entity.pdbx_description
1 polymer ?
#
loop_
_entity_poly.entity_id
_entity_poly.type
_entity_poly.pdbx_seq_one_letter_code
_entity_poly.pdbx_strand_id
1 'polypeptide(L)'
;MSNRTARADAGLTAQDLAALRRSLQEQRRFRLEQLARMTGRAPAPEAAVPEVAPAPVLEAAVDGVAPAPAPEAAVHGAPVPAADPGPGTARPAPTREAPGPLPARRAAHPAPETAGPGGGAPWDGAAARREVQAELTASARMVLHDVEAALERMDRGGYGTCELCRHPIELRRLTIVPQARYCGRCHRVREALR
;
A
#
# COMPACT_ATOMS: atom_id res chain seq x y z
N MET A 1 18.73 -25.36 11.53
CA MET A 1 18.65 -25.28 10.05
C MET A 1 17.22 -25.59 9.58
N SER A 2 16.23 -24.78 9.99
CA SER A 2 14.79 -25.15 9.86
C SER A 2 13.92 -24.13 9.10
N ASN A 3 14.52 -23.17 8.39
CA ASN A 3 13.76 -22.14 7.64
C ASN A 3 13.51 -22.55 6.17
N ARG A 4 14.20 -23.56 5.65
CA ARG A 4 14.13 -23.93 4.23
C ARG A 4 12.82 -24.65 3.86
N THR A 5 12.24 -25.40 4.79
CA THR A 5 11.00 -26.16 4.60
C THR A 5 9.75 -25.29 4.64
N ALA A 6 9.71 -24.22 5.45
CA ALA A 6 8.60 -23.27 5.46
C ALA A 6 8.45 -22.46 4.15
N ARG A 7 9.52 -22.37 3.34
CA ARG A 7 9.51 -21.74 2.00
C ARG A 7 8.85 -22.60 0.92
N ALA A 8 8.77 -23.92 1.12
CA ALA A 8 8.29 -24.84 0.10
C ALA A 8 6.74 -24.88 0.03
N ASP A 9 6.05 -24.55 1.12
CA ASP A 9 4.59 -24.71 1.21
C ASP A 9 3.79 -23.42 0.91
N ALA A 10 4.42 -22.36 0.40
CA ALA A 10 3.80 -21.02 0.27
C ALA A 10 3.85 -20.38 -1.14
N GLY A 11 4.29 -21.09 -2.18
CA GLY A 11 4.16 -20.64 -3.57
C GLY A 11 4.98 -19.40 -3.98
N LEU A 12 5.87 -18.89 -3.13
CA LEU A 12 6.79 -17.78 -3.45
C LEU A 12 8.19 -18.34 -3.73
N THR A 13 8.61 -18.32 -4.99
CA THR A 13 9.98 -18.70 -5.36
C THR A 13 10.97 -17.58 -5.01
N ALA A 14 12.27 -17.90 -4.99
CA ALA A 14 13.31 -16.88 -4.84
C ALA A 14 13.27 -15.84 -5.98
N GLN A 15 12.90 -16.26 -7.19
CA GLN A 15 12.73 -15.38 -8.33
C GLN A 15 11.54 -14.43 -8.15
N ASP A 16 10.41 -14.92 -7.64
CA ASP A 16 9.23 -14.09 -7.35
C ASP A 16 9.56 -13.04 -6.29
N LEU A 17 10.27 -13.44 -5.22
CA LEU A 17 10.71 -12.51 -4.18
C LEU A 17 11.62 -11.42 -4.73
N ALA A 18 12.55 -11.77 -5.62
CA ALA A 18 13.44 -10.81 -6.27
C ALA A 18 12.66 -9.83 -7.18
N ALA A 19 11.67 -10.33 -7.94
CA ALA A 19 10.82 -9.50 -8.78
C ALA A 19 9.96 -8.52 -7.97
N LEU A 20 9.33 -9.02 -6.89
CA LEU A 20 8.52 -8.21 -5.99
C LEU A 20 9.37 -7.15 -5.27
N ARG A 21 10.59 -7.49 -4.85
CA ARG A 21 11.51 -6.53 -4.23
C ARG A 21 11.85 -5.38 -5.19
N ARG A 22 12.17 -5.68 -6.46
CA ARG A 22 12.43 -4.64 -7.47
C ARG A 22 11.22 -3.72 -7.65
N SER A 23 10.02 -4.30 -7.78
CA SER A 23 8.79 -3.52 -7.89
C SER A 23 8.57 -2.59 -6.69
N LEU A 24 8.77 -3.07 -5.46
CA LEU A 24 8.65 -2.26 -4.25
C LEU A 24 9.70 -1.14 -4.18
N GLN A 25 10.94 -1.41 -4.58
CA GLN A 25 11.99 -0.39 -4.64
C GLN A 25 11.67 0.72 -5.66
N GLU A 26 11.12 0.34 -6.82
CA GLU A 26 10.64 1.30 -7.82
C GLU A 26 9.48 2.15 -7.29
N GLN A 27 8.50 1.51 -6.63
CA GLN A 27 7.40 2.22 -5.98
C GLN A 27 7.90 3.19 -4.90
N ARG A 28 8.86 2.77 -4.07
CA ARG A 28 9.48 3.61 -3.04
C ARG A 28 10.12 4.85 -3.65
N ARG A 29 10.97 4.67 -4.67
CA ARG A 29 11.63 5.77 -5.38
C ARG A 29 10.60 6.75 -5.94
N PHE A 30 9.60 6.23 -6.66
CA PHE A 30 8.55 7.06 -7.24
C PHE A 30 7.83 7.87 -6.15
N ARG A 31 7.42 7.24 -5.05
CA ARG A 31 6.69 7.94 -3.96
C ARG A 31 7.54 9.00 -3.28
N LEU A 32 8.82 8.75 -3.04
CA LEU A 32 9.76 9.74 -2.51
C LEU A 32 9.89 10.95 -3.45
N GLU A 33 10.05 10.71 -4.75
CA GLU A 33 10.11 11.77 -5.76
C GLU A 33 8.81 12.59 -5.82
N GLN A 34 7.64 11.93 -5.77
CA GLN A 34 6.35 12.60 -5.72
C GLN A 34 6.23 13.50 -4.48
N LEU A 35 6.57 12.98 -3.30
CA LEU A 35 6.52 13.74 -2.05
C LEU A 35 7.49 14.94 -2.04
N ALA A 36 8.70 14.78 -2.60
CA ALA A 36 9.65 15.88 -2.74
C ALA A 36 9.07 17.01 -3.61
N ARG A 37 8.50 16.67 -4.78
CA ARG A 37 7.84 17.65 -5.66
C ARG A 37 6.67 18.35 -4.97
N MET A 38 5.83 17.60 -4.26
CA MET A 38 4.64 18.13 -3.60
C MET A 38 4.95 19.07 -2.45
N THR A 39 6.06 18.86 -1.74
CA THR A 39 6.49 19.72 -0.63
C THR A 39 7.18 21.01 -1.09
N GLY A 40 7.32 21.22 -2.40
CA GLY A 40 8.04 22.38 -2.96
C GLY A 40 9.53 22.41 -2.59
N ARG A 41 10.03 21.32 -2.00
CA ARG A 41 11.43 21.18 -1.64
C ARG A 41 12.14 20.54 -2.82
N ALA A 42 12.91 21.33 -3.56
CA ALA A 42 14.05 20.78 -4.29
C ALA A 42 14.84 19.92 -3.28
N PRO A 43 15.31 18.71 -3.66
CA PRO A 43 16.18 17.97 -2.77
C PRO A 43 17.27 18.94 -2.33
N ALA A 44 17.51 19.07 -1.02
CA ALA A 44 18.64 19.85 -0.56
C ALA A 44 19.85 19.35 -1.36
N PRO A 45 20.67 20.24 -1.98
CA PRO A 45 21.95 19.78 -2.51
C PRO A 45 22.62 19.11 -1.32
N GLU A 46 22.90 17.81 -1.46
CA GLU A 46 23.55 16.93 -0.50
C GLU A 46 24.12 17.73 0.67
N ALA A 47 23.29 17.91 1.71
CA ALA A 47 23.77 18.54 2.92
C ALA A 47 24.86 17.60 3.38
N ALA A 48 26.10 18.07 3.29
CA ALA A 48 27.29 17.42 3.80
C ALA A 48 26.88 16.65 5.05
N VAL A 49 26.91 15.33 4.94
CA VAL A 49 26.86 14.46 6.10
C VAL A 49 28.00 15.00 6.96
N PRO A 50 27.77 15.61 8.14
CA PRO A 50 28.88 15.83 9.03
C PRO A 50 29.42 14.42 9.29
N GLU A 51 30.64 14.19 8.81
CA GLU A 51 31.39 12.98 9.05
C GLU A 51 31.33 12.74 10.56
N VAL A 52 30.49 11.77 10.96
CA VAL A 52 30.37 11.40 12.36
C VAL A 52 31.71 10.76 12.68
N ALA A 53 32.58 11.53 13.34
CA ALA A 53 33.79 11.02 13.93
C ALA A 53 33.40 9.77 14.76
N PRO A 54 34.08 8.63 14.59
CA PRO A 54 33.73 7.44 15.34
C PRO A 54 33.87 7.74 16.84
N ALA A 55 32.79 7.53 17.59
CA ALA A 55 32.81 7.57 19.03
C ALA A 55 33.91 6.61 19.54
N PRO A 56 34.70 6.98 20.55
CA PRO A 56 35.68 6.07 21.11
C PRO A 56 34.95 4.87 21.71
N VAL A 57 35.35 3.68 21.29
CA VAL A 57 34.91 2.41 21.88
C VAL A 57 35.41 2.36 23.33
N LEU A 58 34.50 2.58 24.28
CA LEU A 58 34.70 2.17 25.67
C LEU A 58 34.28 0.71 25.76
N GLU A 59 35.26 -0.19 25.72
CA GLU A 59 35.05 -1.58 26.09
C GLU A 59 34.71 -1.65 27.58
N ALA A 60 33.44 -1.86 27.89
CA ALA A 60 32.99 -2.27 29.21
C ALA A 60 32.42 -3.69 29.08
N ALA A 61 33.16 -4.63 29.67
CA ALA A 61 32.70 -5.99 29.92
C ALA A 61 31.38 -5.96 30.70
N VAL A 62 30.38 -6.68 30.19
CA VAL A 62 29.24 -7.13 30.99
C VAL A 62 29.00 -8.61 30.72
N ASP A 63 29.14 -9.36 31.81
CA ASP A 63 28.83 -10.76 31.98
C ASP A 63 27.40 -11.15 31.54
N GLY A 64 27.23 -12.45 31.31
CA GLY A 64 26.10 -13.11 30.67
C GLY A 64 24.70 -12.64 31.08
N VAL A 65 23.88 -12.37 30.07
CA VAL A 65 22.42 -12.43 30.16
C VAL A 65 21.96 -13.58 29.27
N ALA A 66 21.42 -14.62 29.91
CA ALA A 66 20.86 -15.80 29.26
C ALA A 66 19.63 -15.43 28.38
N PRO A 67 19.41 -16.12 27.25
CA PRO A 67 18.22 -15.91 26.45
C PRO A 67 16.97 -16.42 27.18
N ALA A 68 15.90 -15.63 27.14
CA ALA A 68 14.57 -16.00 27.64
C ALA A 68 14.02 -17.25 26.91
N PRO A 69 13.31 -18.15 27.60
CA PRO A 69 12.73 -19.34 26.98
C PRO A 69 11.54 -19.00 26.08
N ALA A 70 11.41 -19.77 25.00
CA ALA A 70 10.25 -19.74 24.12
C ALA A 70 8.98 -20.22 24.85
N PRO A 71 7.78 -19.69 24.57
CA PRO A 71 6.55 -20.31 25.05
C PRO A 71 6.22 -21.55 24.19
N GLU A 72 6.14 -22.69 24.88
CA GLU A 72 5.67 -23.97 24.39
C GLU A 72 4.14 -23.99 24.17
N ALA A 73 3.72 -25.01 23.42
CA ALA A 73 2.45 -25.15 22.74
C ALA A 73 1.21 -25.44 23.64
N ALA A 74 0.07 -24.88 23.24
CA ALA A 74 -1.30 -25.44 23.32
C ALA A 74 -2.20 -24.46 22.52
N VAL A 75 -3.10 -24.82 21.61
CA VAL A 75 -4.04 -25.94 21.53
C VAL A 75 -4.32 -26.25 20.05
N HIS A 76 -4.47 -27.54 19.76
CA HIS A 76 -4.93 -28.08 18.49
C HIS A 76 -6.34 -27.57 18.16
N GLY A 77 -6.47 -26.80 17.07
CA GLY A 77 -7.75 -26.54 16.42
C GLY A 77 -7.92 -27.47 15.23
N ALA A 78 -8.98 -28.29 15.24
CA ALA A 78 -9.31 -29.28 14.24
C ALA A 78 -9.24 -28.76 12.78
N PRO A 79 -8.94 -29.62 11.79
CA PRO A 79 -9.04 -29.24 10.39
C PRO A 79 -10.51 -28.94 10.03
N VAL A 80 -10.77 -27.75 9.50
CA VAL A 80 -12.06 -27.43 8.87
C VAL A 80 -12.02 -27.99 7.45
N PRO A 81 -12.98 -28.84 7.01
CA PRO A 81 -12.95 -29.41 5.67
C PRO A 81 -13.10 -28.30 4.61
N ALA A 82 -12.39 -28.49 3.49
CA ALA A 82 -12.47 -27.64 2.32
C ALA A 82 -13.91 -27.56 1.81
N ALA A 83 -14.47 -26.35 1.78
CA ALA A 83 -15.70 -26.09 1.04
C ALA A 83 -15.35 -25.98 -0.44
N ASP A 84 -15.87 -26.93 -1.23
CA ASP A 84 -15.89 -26.89 -2.69
C ASP A 84 -16.41 -25.53 -3.18
N PRO A 85 -15.65 -24.77 -3.98
CA PRO A 85 -16.23 -23.69 -4.75
C PRO A 85 -17.03 -24.33 -5.90
N GLY A 86 -18.34 -24.48 -5.69
CA GLY A 86 -19.28 -24.86 -6.75
C GLY A 86 -19.12 -23.98 -8.00
N PRO A 87 -19.52 -24.48 -9.19
CA PRO A 87 -19.26 -23.80 -10.45
C PRO A 87 -19.90 -22.41 -10.46
N GLY A 88 -19.04 -21.39 -10.53
CA GLY A 88 -19.47 -20.00 -10.65
C GLY A 88 -20.31 -19.83 -11.89
N THR A 89 -21.57 -19.43 -11.71
CA THR A 89 -22.41 -18.97 -12.81
C THR A 89 -21.75 -17.77 -13.46
N ALA A 90 -21.32 -17.92 -14.70
CA ALA A 90 -20.83 -16.84 -15.52
C ALA A 90 -21.89 -15.73 -15.58
N ARG A 91 -21.53 -14.53 -15.13
CA ARG A 91 -22.37 -13.34 -15.30
C ARG A 91 -22.40 -13.03 -16.81
N PRO A 92 -23.58 -12.86 -17.45
CA PRO A 92 -23.62 -12.51 -18.86
C PRO A 92 -22.94 -11.15 -19.11
N ALA A 93 -22.22 -11.05 -20.23
CA ALA A 93 -21.62 -9.80 -20.69
C ALA A 93 -22.71 -8.75 -20.96
N PRO A 94 -22.49 -7.47 -20.65
CA PRO A 94 -23.45 -6.42 -20.98
C PRO A 94 -23.52 -6.25 -22.50
N THR A 95 -24.71 -6.43 -23.07
CA THR A 95 -25.03 -6.05 -24.44
C THR A 95 -24.86 -4.53 -24.59
N ARG A 96 -23.99 -4.10 -25.51
CA ARG A 96 -23.92 -2.70 -25.93
C ARG A 96 -25.19 -2.37 -26.72
N GLU A 97 -26.12 -1.66 -26.09
CA GLU A 97 -27.15 -0.93 -26.82
C GLU A 97 -26.51 0.20 -27.62
N ALA A 98 -26.94 0.36 -28.87
CA ALA A 98 -26.54 1.48 -29.71
C ALA A 98 -27.11 2.79 -29.15
N PRO A 99 -26.36 3.91 -29.15
CA PRO A 99 -26.89 5.18 -28.73
C PRO A 99 -28.03 5.61 -29.67
N GLY A 100 -29.19 5.94 -29.10
CA GLY A 100 -30.32 6.51 -29.82
C GLY A 100 -29.99 7.84 -30.51
N PRO A 101 -30.83 8.30 -31.46
CA PRO A 101 -30.56 9.51 -32.22
C PRO A 101 -30.50 10.75 -31.31
N LEU A 102 -29.48 11.58 -31.53
CA LEU A 102 -29.32 12.87 -30.86
C LEU A 102 -30.52 13.80 -31.17
N PRO A 103 -31.07 14.54 -30.18
CA PRO A 103 -32.11 15.50 -30.46
C PRO A 103 -31.58 16.66 -31.31
N ALA A 104 -32.43 17.18 -32.20
CA ALA A 104 -32.12 18.34 -33.02
C ALA A 104 -31.74 19.53 -32.12
N ARG A 105 -30.64 20.22 -32.48
CA ARG A 105 -30.16 21.42 -31.80
C ARG A 105 -31.26 22.48 -31.82
N ARG A 106 -31.85 22.78 -30.65
CA ARG A 106 -32.69 23.96 -30.49
C ARG A 106 -31.83 25.21 -30.67
N ALA A 107 -32.33 26.16 -31.44
CA ALA A 107 -31.72 27.47 -31.65
C ALA A 107 -31.44 28.16 -30.30
N ALA A 108 -30.29 28.83 -30.23
CA ALA A 108 -29.85 29.57 -29.07
C ALA A 108 -30.89 30.64 -28.66
N HIS A 109 -31.24 30.67 -27.37
CA HIS A 109 -31.90 31.81 -26.77
C HIS A 109 -30.87 32.94 -26.58
N PRO A 110 -31.18 34.21 -26.90
CA PRO A 110 -30.28 35.31 -26.60
C PRO A 110 -30.12 35.47 -25.07
N ALA A 111 -28.90 35.75 -24.64
CA ALA A 111 -28.55 35.98 -23.25
C ALA A 111 -29.30 37.21 -22.69
N PRO A 112 -29.77 37.19 -21.43
CA PRO A 112 -30.14 38.43 -20.76
C PRO A 112 -28.88 39.10 -20.20
N GLU A 113 -28.58 40.28 -20.71
CA GLU A 113 -27.76 41.27 -20.00
C GLU A 113 -28.61 41.87 -18.87
N THR A 114 -28.12 41.84 -17.64
CA THR A 114 -28.23 42.95 -16.68
C THR A 114 -27.25 42.77 -15.53
N ALA A 115 -26.67 43.90 -15.14
CA ALA A 115 -25.72 44.08 -14.06
C ALA A 115 -26.35 43.89 -12.66
N GLY A 116 -25.53 43.43 -11.72
CA GLY A 116 -25.72 43.63 -10.28
C GLY A 116 -24.41 43.32 -9.53
N PRO A 117 -23.91 44.19 -8.62
CA PRO A 117 -22.79 43.86 -7.76
C PRO A 117 -23.33 43.00 -6.61
N GLY A 118 -23.66 41.75 -6.91
CA GLY A 118 -24.11 40.77 -5.94
C GLY A 118 -22.89 40.11 -5.31
N GLY A 119 -22.65 40.39 -4.03
CA GLY A 119 -21.63 39.73 -3.22
C GLY A 119 -21.82 38.22 -3.20
N GLY A 120 -21.01 37.51 -3.99
CA GLY A 120 -20.70 36.11 -3.74
C GLY A 120 -19.46 36.08 -2.87
N ALA A 121 -19.57 35.56 -1.65
CA ALA A 121 -18.40 35.30 -0.81
C ALA A 121 -17.34 34.52 -1.62
N PRO A 122 -16.04 34.80 -1.42
CA PRO A 122 -14.98 34.17 -2.18
C PRO A 122 -14.89 32.71 -1.75
N TRP A 123 -15.37 31.79 -2.58
CA TRP A 123 -14.97 30.40 -2.46
C TRP A 123 -13.48 30.38 -2.79
N ASP A 124 -12.65 30.34 -1.75
CA ASP A 124 -11.21 30.36 -1.87
C ASP A 124 -10.74 29.06 -2.53
N GLY A 125 -10.73 29.02 -3.87
CA GLY A 125 -10.17 27.90 -4.62
C GLY A 125 -8.72 27.63 -4.23
N ALA A 126 -8.01 28.61 -3.66
CA ALA A 126 -6.71 28.43 -3.04
C ALA A 126 -6.76 27.56 -1.77
N ALA A 127 -7.75 27.75 -0.88
CA ALA A 127 -7.94 26.93 0.32
C ALA A 127 -8.33 25.49 -0.06
N ALA A 128 -9.31 25.31 -0.96
CA ALA A 128 -9.70 23.99 -1.45
C ALA A 128 -8.54 23.24 -2.13
N ARG A 129 -7.72 23.94 -2.95
CA ARG A 129 -6.50 23.35 -3.55
C ARG A 129 -5.48 22.91 -2.50
N ARG A 130 -5.31 23.68 -1.42
CA ARG A 130 -4.38 23.32 -0.32
C ARG A 130 -4.86 22.10 0.45
N GLU A 131 -6.16 21.98 0.70
CA GLU A 131 -6.76 20.82 1.36
C GLU A 131 -6.58 19.54 0.53
N VAL A 132 -6.93 19.59 -0.75
CA VAL A 132 -6.69 18.46 -1.68
C VAL A 132 -5.21 18.09 -1.73
N GLN A 133 -4.31 19.07 -1.81
CA GLN A 133 -2.87 18.83 -1.80
C GLN A 133 -2.38 18.18 -0.50
N ALA A 134 -2.94 18.59 0.64
CA ALA A 134 -2.64 17.99 1.94
C ALA A 134 -3.08 16.52 1.98
N GLU A 135 -4.28 16.22 1.51
CA GLU A 135 -4.82 14.85 1.47
C GLU A 135 -4.00 13.93 0.54
N LEU A 136 -3.63 14.43 -0.66
CA LEU A 136 -2.75 13.70 -1.57
C LEU A 136 -1.38 13.42 -0.93
N THR A 137 -0.84 14.38 -0.17
CA THR A 137 0.45 14.23 0.51
C THR A 137 0.34 13.19 1.63
N ALA A 138 -0.74 13.23 2.43
CA ALA A 138 -1.00 12.27 3.48
C ALA A 138 -1.15 10.85 2.91
N SER A 139 -1.96 10.69 1.86
CA SER A 139 -2.15 9.43 1.15
C SER A 139 -0.84 8.88 0.57
N ALA A 140 -0.01 9.73 -0.06
CA ALA A 140 1.28 9.30 -0.58
C ALA A 140 2.25 8.84 0.52
N ARG A 141 2.25 9.49 1.69
CA ARG A 141 3.02 9.06 2.88
C ARG A 141 2.55 7.71 3.41
N MET A 142 1.23 7.49 3.50
CA MET A 142 0.68 6.20 3.93
C MET A 142 1.13 5.05 3.01
N VAL A 143 1.05 5.26 1.69
CA VAL A 143 1.52 4.25 0.71
C VAL A 143 3.02 4.02 0.82
N LEU A 144 3.83 5.06 0.98
CA LEU A 144 5.27 4.92 1.18
C LEU A 144 5.58 4.06 2.42
N HIS A 145 4.91 4.34 3.53
CA HIS A 145 5.04 3.56 4.76
C HIS A 145 4.64 2.08 4.54
N ASP A 146 3.59 1.81 3.77
CA ASP A 146 3.19 0.43 3.42
C ASP A 146 4.27 -0.30 2.60
N VAL A 147 4.91 0.41 1.66
CA VAL A 147 6.00 -0.12 0.82
C VAL A 147 7.25 -0.41 1.66
N GLU A 148 7.66 0.53 2.53
CA GLU A 148 8.83 0.36 3.40
C GLU A 148 8.63 -0.80 4.38
N ALA A 149 7.45 -0.90 4.99
CA ALA A 149 7.10 -2.02 5.85
C ALA A 149 7.09 -3.37 5.12
N ALA A 150 6.80 -3.39 3.81
CA ALA A 150 6.88 -4.61 3.00
C ALA A 150 8.34 -5.02 2.73
N LEU A 151 9.21 -4.06 2.41
CA LEU A 151 10.65 -4.29 2.23
C LEU A 151 11.29 -4.82 3.53
N GLU A 152 10.98 -4.23 4.68
CA GLU A 152 11.45 -4.72 5.98
C GLU A 152 10.99 -6.15 6.27
N ARG A 153 9.76 -6.53 5.88
CA ARG A 153 9.30 -7.92 5.99
C ARG A 153 10.12 -8.85 5.09
N MET A 154 10.54 -8.40 3.91
CA MET A 154 11.41 -9.21 3.04
C MET A 154 12.80 -9.40 3.64
N ASP A 155 13.34 -8.35 4.28
CA ASP A 155 14.66 -8.39 4.91
C ASP A 155 14.67 -9.30 6.15
N ARG A 156 13.58 -9.29 6.94
CA ARG A 156 13.36 -10.21 8.06
C ARG A 156 12.92 -11.63 7.65
N GLY A 157 12.63 -11.85 6.37
CA GLY A 157 12.16 -13.15 5.85
C GLY A 157 10.70 -13.51 6.18
N GLY A 158 9.90 -12.57 6.67
CA GLY A 158 8.47 -12.76 6.99
C GLY A 158 7.49 -12.28 5.91
N TYR A 159 8.00 -11.84 4.75
CA TYR A 159 7.17 -11.39 3.63
C TYR A 159 6.30 -12.53 3.07
N GLY A 160 5.09 -12.18 2.62
CA GLY A 160 4.12 -13.15 2.11
C GLY A 160 3.29 -13.85 3.20
N THR A 161 3.43 -13.47 4.48
CA THR A 161 2.58 -13.96 5.57
C THR A 161 1.60 -12.89 6.01
N CYS A 162 0.31 -13.25 6.13
CA CYS A 162 -0.74 -12.35 6.59
C CYS A 162 -0.49 -11.92 8.04
N GLU A 163 -0.47 -10.62 8.31
CA GLU A 163 -0.25 -10.08 9.66
C GLU A 163 -1.41 -10.37 10.64
N LEU A 164 -2.62 -10.66 10.13
CA LEU A 164 -3.80 -10.94 10.97
C LEU A 164 -3.97 -12.43 11.25
N CYS A 165 -4.05 -13.27 10.21
CA CYS A 165 -4.33 -14.69 10.39
C CYS A 165 -3.09 -15.59 10.30
N ARG A 166 -1.90 -15.05 10.04
CA ARG A 166 -0.62 -15.80 9.94
C ARG A 166 -0.55 -16.85 8.83
N HIS A 167 -1.53 -16.90 7.94
CA HIS A 167 -1.51 -17.77 6.75
C HIS A 167 -0.78 -17.09 5.59
N PRO A 168 -0.30 -17.85 4.58
CA PRO A 168 0.28 -17.29 3.37
C PRO A 168 -0.67 -16.32 2.66
N ILE A 169 -0.09 -15.28 2.06
CA ILE A 169 -0.79 -14.38 1.14
C ILE A 169 -0.59 -14.93 -0.27
N GLU A 170 -1.70 -15.16 -0.97
CA GLU A 170 -1.71 -15.64 -2.36
C GLU A 170 -0.72 -14.88 -3.25
N LEU A 171 0.13 -15.61 -3.99
CA LEU A 171 1.10 -15.02 -4.91
C LEU A 171 0.41 -14.06 -5.89
N ARG A 172 -0.73 -14.46 -6.48
CA ARG A 172 -1.53 -13.61 -7.37
C ARG A 172 -1.83 -12.24 -6.75
N ARG A 173 -2.12 -12.19 -5.45
CA ARG A 173 -2.37 -10.93 -4.74
C ARG A 173 -1.09 -10.11 -4.61
N LEU A 174 0.02 -10.74 -4.24
CA LEU A 174 1.31 -10.05 -4.10
C LEU A 174 1.83 -9.50 -5.44
N THR A 175 1.58 -10.20 -6.55
CA THR A 175 1.90 -9.70 -7.89
C THR A 175 1.11 -8.44 -8.26
N ILE A 176 -0.14 -8.31 -7.78
CA ILE A 176 -0.99 -7.13 -8.04
C ILE A 176 -0.72 -6.01 -7.02
N VAL A 177 -0.55 -6.37 -5.74
CA VAL A 177 -0.33 -5.44 -4.62
C VAL A 177 0.87 -5.93 -3.80
N PRO A 178 2.11 -5.61 -4.20
CA PRO A 178 3.33 -6.08 -3.53
C PRO A 178 3.43 -5.63 -2.06
N GLN A 179 2.89 -4.47 -1.71
CA GLN A 179 2.91 -3.95 -0.35
C GLN A 179 1.85 -4.57 0.58
N ALA A 180 1.07 -5.55 0.10
CA ALA A 180 -0.03 -6.14 0.87
C ALA A 180 0.42 -6.71 2.23
N ARG A 181 -0.33 -6.35 3.28
CA ARG A 181 -0.15 -6.85 4.66
C ARG A 181 -1.06 -8.03 5.01
N TYR A 182 -2.16 -8.18 4.29
CA TYR A 182 -3.23 -9.11 4.62
C TYR A 182 -3.64 -9.96 3.42
N CYS A 183 -4.08 -11.19 3.69
CA CYS A 183 -4.68 -12.06 2.69
C CYS A 183 -6.05 -11.53 2.21
N GLY A 184 -6.57 -12.10 1.11
CA GLY A 184 -7.90 -11.83 0.53
C GLY A 184 -8.99 -11.60 1.56
N ARG A 185 -9.19 -12.60 2.41
CA ARG A 185 -10.20 -12.63 3.47
C ARG A 185 -10.00 -11.51 4.49
N CYS A 186 -8.81 -11.42 5.09
CA CYS A 186 -8.52 -10.47 6.16
C CYS A 186 -8.59 -9.02 5.70
N HIS A 187 -8.25 -8.74 4.43
CA HIS A 187 -8.43 -7.40 3.87
C HIS A 187 -9.89 -6.97 3.83
N ARG A 188 -10.79 -7.83 3.32
CA ARG A 188 -12.23 -7.53 3.25
C ARG A 188 -12.82 -7.26 4.63
N VAL A 189 -12.40 -8.04 5.63
CA VAL A 189 -12.81 -7.82 7.04
C VAL A 189 -12.36 -6.44 7.53
N ARG A 190 -11.12 -6.03 7.23
CA ARG A 190 -10.61 -4.71 7.65
C ARG A 190 -11.26 -3.55 6.91
N GLU A 191 -11.61 -3.72 5.65
CA GLU A 191 -12.33 -2.68 4.89
C GLU A 191 -13.74 -2.49 5.41
N ALA A 192 -14.43 -3.56 5.83
CA ALA A 192 -15.76 -3.46 6.42
C ALA A 192 -15.77 -2.83 7.84
N LEU A 193 -14.62 -2.75 8.50
CA LEU A 193 -14.45 -2.15 9.83
C LEU A 193 -13.91 -0.71 9.79
N ARG A 194 -13.57 -0.19 8.60
CA ARG A 194 -13.17 1.20 8.38
C ARG A 194 -14.40 2.05 8.08
#